data_AF-A0A8S3JML5-F1
#
_entry.id   AF-A0A8S3JML5-F1
#
_cell.length_a   1.000
_cell.length_b   1.000
_cell.length_c   1.000
_cell.angle_alpha   90.00
_cell.angle_beta   90.00
_cell.angle_gamma   90.00
#
_symmetry.space_group_name_H-M   'P 1'
#
loop_
_entity.id
_entity.type
_entity.pdbx_description
1 polymer ?
#
loop_
_entity_poly.entity_id
_entity_poly.type
_entity_poly.pdbx_seq_one_letter_code
_entity_poly.pdbx_strand_id
1 'polypeptide(L)'
;MVNTRLDYQHRSKDLTALWLYDFVSHFHKKLIDKSDRRLIKNANGSEGERLDTEGTKMNERYTFESAHPKASSHIVMKHTNPVVPVLVGPQIPRKEREETSERYSRALLTLFVPWRSVHDLCALNQTWAEALEVQKPLISPASLKIIENMQLLHECKHDRDEHLRQVLVEAQSDNSIDPVLIPNYYEEDQ
;
A
#
# COMPACT_ATOMS: atom_id res chain seq x y z
N MET A 1 15.88 -12.10 1.69
CA MET A 1 15.18 -10.95 1.10
C MET A 1 13.82 -11.43 0.57
N VAL A 2 12.72 -10.84 1.04
CA VAL A 2 11.36 -11.12 0.56
C VAL A 2 11.11 -10.23 -0.66
N ASN A 3 10.80 -10.81 -1.81
CA ASN A 3 10.49 -10.05 -3.03
C ASN A 3 9.00 -10.21 -3.35
N THR A 4 8.18 -9.42 -2.67
CA THR A 4 6.71 -9.45 -2.78
C THR A 4 6.24 -9.21 -4.21
N ARG A 5 6.95 -8.36 -4.96
CA ARG A 5 6.67 -8.14 -6.39
C ARG A 5 6.77 -9.45 -7.16
N LEU A 6 7.88 -10.19 -7.03
CA LEU A 6 8.05 -11.46 -7.75
C LEU A 6 7.02 -12.50 -7.30
N ASP A 7 6.75 -12.57 -6.00
CA ASP A 7 5.74 -13.48 -5.45
C ASP A 7 4.35 -13.18 -6.07
N TYR A 8 4.00 -11.90 -6.22
CA TYR A 8 2.74 -11.48 -6.83
C TYR A 8 2.70 -11.69 -8.35
N GLN A 9 3.78 -11.37 -9.08
CA GLN A 9 3.83 -11.51 -10.54
C GLN A 9 3.68 -12.95 -11.01
N HIS A 10 4.18 -13.91 -10.22
CA HIS A 10 4.13 -15.34 -10.50
C HIS A 10 3.14 -16.10 -9.61
N ARG A 11 2.13 -15.40 -9.08
CA ARG A 11 1.02 -16.01 -8.35
C ARG A 11 0.25 -17.01 -9.23
N SER A 12 -0.47 -17.94 -8.59
CA SER A 12 -1.36 -18.88 -9.28
C SER A 12 -2.37 -18.17 -10.19
N LYS A 13 -2.80 -18.87 -11.25
CA LYS A 13 -3.82 -18.39 -12.18
C LYS A 13 -5.15 -18.07 -11.48
N ASP A 14 -5.47 -18.81 -10.43
CA ASP A 14 -6.67 -18.61 -9.60
C ASP A 14 -6.65 -17.27 -8.85
N LEU A 15 -5.47 -16.68 -8.67
CA LEU A 15 -5.27 -15.41 -7.96
C LEU A 15 -5.09 -14.23 -8.92
N THR A 16 -5.31 -14.40 -10.23
CA THR A 16 -5.05 -13.37 -11.24
C THR A 16 -5.88 -12.11 -11.04
N ALA A 17 -7.15 -12.26 -10.62
CA ALA A 17 -8.07 -11.14 -10.40
C ALA A 17 -7.75 -10.31 -9.13
N LEU A 18 -6.88 -10.81 -8.24
CA LEU A 18 -6.51 -10.10 -7.02
C LEU A 18 -5.53 -8.97 -7.31
N TRP A 19 -5.73 -7.85 -6.63
CA TRP A 19 -4.82 -6.72 -6.67
C TRP A 19 -3.67 -6.95 -5.70
N LEU A 20 -2.58 -6.20 -5.87
CA LEU A 20 -1.41 -6.36 -5.03
C LEU A 20 -1.74 -6.14 -3.54
N TYR A 21 -2.54 -5.12 -3.22
CA TYR A 21 -2.93 -4.84 -1.84
C TYR A 21 -3.67 -6.03 -1.21
N ASP A 22 -4.67 -6.58 -1.91
CA ASP A 22 -5.45 -7.71 -1.43
C ASP A 22 -4.64 -8.99 -1.35
N PHE A 23 -3.73 -9.22 -2.30
CA PHE A 23 -2.83 -10.37 -2.26
C PHE A 23 -1.98 -10.35 -1.00
N VAL A 24 -1.38 -9.20 -0.65
CA VAL A 24 -0.56 -9.05 0.57
C VAL A 24 -1.41 -9.11 1.84
N SER A 25 -2.66 -8.62 1.79
CA SER A 25 -3.59 -8.66 2.91
C SER A 25 -4.07 -10.09 3.23
N HIS A 26 -4.36 -10.87 2.20
CA HIS A 26 -4.99 -12.18 2.35
C HIS A 26 -4.02 -13.34 2.30
N PHE A 27 -2.81 -13.16 1.78
CA PHE A 27 -1.89 -14.27 1.53
C PHE A 27 -0.47 -13.98 2.02
N HIS A 28 0.20 -15.05 2.45
CA HIS A 28 1.63 -15.05 2.75
C HIS A 28 2.33 -16.20 2.06
N LYS A 29 3.64 -16.04 1.87
CA LYS A 29 4.50 -17.09 1.36
C LYS A 29 4.93 -18.01 2.49
N LYS A 30 4.85 -19.32 2.28
CA LYS A 30 5.22 -20.37 3.23
C LYS A 30 6.20 -21.36 2.58
N LEU A 31 7.14 -21.89 3.36
CA LEU A 31 7.95 -23.03 2.94
C LEU A 31 7.09 -24.30 2.80
N ILE A 32 7.37 -25.08 1.76
CA ILE A 32 6.69 -26.34 1.51
C ILE A 32 7.11 -27.37 2.58
N ASP A 33 6.13 -27.90 3.31
CA ASP A 33 6.34 -28.95 4.31
C ASP A 33 6.01 -30.37 3.76
N LYS A 34 6.02 -31.38 4.64
CA LYS A 34 5.74 -32.77 4.26
C LYS A 34 4.29 -32.98 3.80
N SER A 35 3.31 -32.28 4.36
CA SER A 35 1.91 -32.42 3.96
C SER A 35 1.66 -31.69 2.64
N ASP A 36 2.20 -30.48 2.46
CA ASP A 36 2.13 -29.74 1.20
C ASP A 36 2.73 -30.55 0.04
N ARG A 37 3.86 -31.25 0.24
CA ARG A 37 4.45 -32.13 -0.79
C ARG A 37 3.52 -33.25 -1.22
N ARG A 38 2.70 -33.78 -0.31
CA ARG A 38 1.72 -34.83 -0.65
C ARG A 38 0.61 -34.25 -1.52
N LEU A 39 0.10 -33.07 -1.17
CA LEU A 39 -0.93 -32.37 -1.94
C LEU A 39 -0.44 -32.03 -3.36
N ILE A 40 0.76 -31.47 -3.49
CA ILE A 40 1.35 -31.14 -4.79
C ILE A 40 1.53 -32.38 -5.68
N LYS A 41 1.94 -33.52 -5.08
CA LYS A 41 2.07 -34.79 -5.81
C LYS A 41 0.71 -35.32 -6.27
N ASN A 42 -0.32 -35.21 -5.44
CA ASN A 42 -1.67 -35.66 -5.77
C ASN A 42 -2.32 -34.79 -6.85
N ALA A 43 -2.00 -33.49 -6.89
CA ALA A 43 -2.42 -32.57 -7.94
C ALA A 43 -1.66 -32.77 -9.28
N ASN A 44 -1.00 -33.92 -9.48
CA ASN A 44 -0.20 -34.23 -10.67
C ASN A 44 0.87 -33.18 -11.04
N GLY A 45 1.32 -32.37 -10.07
CA GLY A 45 2.30 -31.31 -10.33
C GLY A 45 1.77 -30.15 -11.17
N SER A 46 0.46 -29.93 -11.22
CA SER A 46 -0.12 -28.79 -11.92
C SER A 46 0.37 -27.47 -11.29
N GLU A 47 1.06 -26.69 -12.12
CA GLU A 47 1.73 -25.45 -11.70
C GLU A 47 0.75 -24.28 -11.66
N GLY A 48 0.86 -23.45 -10.62
CA GLY A 48 0.03 -22.27 -10.50
C GLY A 48 -1.44 -22.57 -10.23
N GLU A 49 -1.74 -23.64 -9.50
CA GLU A 49 -3.10 -24.07 -9.14
C GLU A 49 -3.33 -24.10 -7.64
N ARG A 50 -4.61 -24.04 -7.26
CA ARG A 50 -5.09 -24.31 -5.91
C ARG A 50 -4.81 -25.77 -5.51
N LEU A 51 -4.28 -25.95 -4.30
CA LEU A 51 -4.10 -27.27 -3.70
C LEU A 51 -5.37 -27.65 -2.92
N ASP A 52 -6.07 -28.66 -3.41
CA ASP A 52 -7.25 -29.21 -2.74
C ASP A 52 -6.85 -30.05 -1.52
N THR A 53 -7.68 -30.00 -0.48
CA THR A 53 -7.43 -30.69 0.78
C THR A 53 -8.66 -31.48 1.18
N GLU A 54 -8.53 -32.79 1.31
CA GLU A 54 -9.56 -33.64 1.91
C GLU A 54 -9.48 -33.55 3.45
N GLY A 55 -10.61 -33.33 4.13
CA GLY A 55 -10.70 -33.28 5.60
C GLY A 55 -10.96 -31.88 6.19
N THR A 56 -10.49 -31.65 7.44
CA THR A 56 -10.66 -30.38 8.17
C THR A 56 -10.25 -29.21 7.29
N LYS A 57 -11.10 -28.17 7.18
CA LYS A 57 -10.90 -27.00 6.30
C LYS A 57 -9.54 -26.35 6.58
N MET A 58 -8.55 -26.73 5.80
CA MET A 58 -7.23 -26.12 5.82
C MET A 58 -7.30 -24.80 5.06
N ASN A 59 -6.47 -23.82 5.42
CA ASN A 59 -6.41 -22.56 4.66
C ASN A 59 -6.13 -22.83 3.18
N GLU A 60 -6.69 -22.00 2.29
CA GLU A 60 -6.45 -22.11 0.85
C GLU A 60 -4.94 -21.98 0.55
N ARG A 61 -4.44 -22.84 -0.34
CA ARG A 61 -3.03 -22.93 -0.71
C ARG A 61 -2.90 -22.94 -2.22
N TYR A 62 -1.85 -22.32 -2.72
CA TYR A 62 -1.59 -22.18 -4.15
C TYR A 62 -0.10 -22.36 -4.43
N THR A 63 0.22 -23.04 -5.52
CA THR A 63 1.59 -23.10 -6.04
C THR A 63 1.93 -21.81 -6.81
N PHE A 64 3.21 -21.47 -6.87
CA PHE A 64 3.68 -20.44 -7.82
C PHE A 64 3.76 -21.05 -9.22
N GLU A 65 3.80 -20.19 -10.23
CA GLU A 65 4.19 -20.59 -11.58
C GLU A 65 5.67 -20.99 -11.65
N SER A 66 6.04 -21.88 -12.57
CA SER A 66 7.41 -22.36 -12.78
C SER A 66 8.45 -21.26 -12.97
N ALA A 67 8.06 -20.13 -13.57
CA ALA A 67 8.93 -18.98 -13.76
C ALA A 67 9.39 -18.34 -12.43
N HIS A 68 8.70 -18.63 -11.31
CA HIS A 68 9.10 -18.12 -10.00
C HIS A 68 10.36 -18.83 -9.48
N PRO A 69 11.42 -18.11 -9.08
CA PRO A 69 12.67 -18.72 -8.59
C PRO A 69 12.51 -19.65 -7.38
N LYS A 70 11.39 -19.53 -6.65
CA LYS A 70 11.09 -20.32 -5.46
C LYS A 70 9.88 -21.27 -5.64
N ALA A 71 9.43 -21.51 -6.86
CA ALA A 71 8.28 -22.37 -7.13
C ALA A 71 8.39 -23.77 -6.51
N SER A 72 9.60 -24.35 -6.51
CA SER A 72 9.85 -25.69 -5.96
C SER A 72 9.97 -25.77 -4.44
N SER A 73 10.09 -24.63 -3.75
CA SER A 73 10.39 -24.57 -2.32
C SER A 73 9.33 -23.86 -1.48
N HIS A 74 8.51 -23.01 -2.10
CA HIS A 74 7.52 -22.21 -1.41
C HIS A 74 6.14 -22.30 -2.07
N ILE A 75 5.09 -22.06 -1.28
CA ILE A 75 3.71 -21.90 -1.72
C ILE A 75 3.14 -20.59 -1.19
N VAL A 76 2.01 -20.18 -1.75
CA VAL A 76 1.18 -19.09 -1.25
C VAL A 76 0.06 -19.70 -0.41
N MET A 77 -0.13 -19.18 0.80
CA MET A 77 -1.16 -19.64 1.73
C MET A 77 -2.02 -18.46 2.18
N LYS A 78 -3.34 -18.68 2.20
CA LYS A 78 -4.29 -17.70 2.72
C LYS A 78 -4.15 -17.56 4.24
N HIS A 79 -4.18 -16.34 4.72
CA HIS A 79 -4.27 -16.05 6.14
C HIS A 79 -5.63 -16.52 6.69
N THR A 80 -5.63 -16.94 7.95
CA THR A 80 -6.90 -17.21 8.66
C THR A 80 -7.70 -15.93 8.87
N ASN A 81 -7.01 -14.83 9.19
CA ASN A 81 -7.58 -13.49 9.28
C ASN A 81 -6.77 -12.55 8.36
N PRO A 82 -7.43 -11.74 7.50
CA PRO A 82 -6.73 -10.76 6.68
C PRO A 82 -5.90 -9.78 7.51
N VAL A 83 -4.77 -9.33 6.97
CA VAL A 83 -3.87 -8.37 7.62
C VAL A 83 -3.89 -7.04 6.87
N VAL A 84 -3.66 -5.92 7.56
CA VAL A 84 -3.53 -4.62 6.90
C VAL A 84 -2.09 -4.46 6.37
N PRO A 85 -1.87 -4.36 5.04
CA PRO A 85 -0.54 -4.13 4.49
C PRO A 85 0.05 -2.80 4.96
N VAL A 86 1.29 -2.83 5.44
CA VAL A 86 2.07 -1.63 5.75
C VAL A 86 2.88 -1.24 4.52
N LEU A 87 2.60 -0.07 3.97
CA LEU A 87 3.33 0.47 2.82
C LEU A 87 4.66 1.08 3.29
N VAL A 88 5.76 0.42 2.97
CA VAL A 88 7.12 0.89 3.29
C VAL A 88 7.74 1.53 2.06
N GLY A 89 8.13 2.80 2.17
CA GLY A 89 8.79 3.54 1.08
C GLY A 89 8.34 5.01 1.03
N PRO A 90 8.56 5.69 -0.12
CA PRO A 90 8.03 7.02 -0.35
C PRO A 90 6.52 7.04 -0.14
N GLN A 91 6.01 8.08 0.52
CA GLN A 91 4.57 8.23 0.72
C GLN A 91 3.85 8.34 -0.63
N ILE A 92 2.66 7.75 -0.70
CA ILE A 92 1.76 7.99 -1.83
C ILE A 92 1.44 9.49 -1.85
N PRO A 93 1.60 10.18 -2.99
CA PRO A 93 1.31 11.61 -3.06
C PRO A 93 -0.18 11.92 -2.84
N ARG A 94 -0.49 13.17 -2.52
CA ARG A 94 -1.89 13.63 -2.45
C ARG A 94 -2.47 13.77 -3.86
N LYS A 95 -3.76 13.48 -4.02
CA LYS A 95 -4.46 13.52 -5.33
C LYS A 95 -4.48 14.90 -5.98
N GLU A 96 -4.54 15.97 -5.19
CA GLU A 96 -4.93 17.32 -5.64
C GLU A 96 -3.86 18.11 -6.41
N ARG A 97 -2.60 17.66 -6.44
CA ARG A 97 -1.53 18.40 -7.12
C ARG A 97 -1.26 17.77 -8.49
N GLU A 98 -1.36 18.58 -9.53
CA GLU A 98 -1.08 18.18 -10.92
C GLU A 98 0.33 17.59 -11.07
N GLU A 99 1.33 18.22 -10.45
CA GLU A 99 2.72 17.75 -10.43
C GLU A 99 2.87 16.33 -9.88
N THR A 100 2.01 15.92 -8.94
CA THR A 100 2.04 14.59 -8.33
C THR A 100 1.01 13.62 -8.88
N SER A 101 0.16 14.07 -9.81
CA SER A 101 -0.95 13.27 -10.36
C SER A 101 -0.47 11.96 -10.99
N GLU A 102 0.59 12.00 -11.80
CA GLU A 102 1.16 10.81 -12.44
C GLU A 102 1.70 9.80 -11.40
N ARG A 103 2.39 10.30 -10.37
CA ARG A 103 2.96 9.44 -9.32
C ARG A 103 1.87 8.86 -8.43
N TYR A 104 0.83 9.64 -8.10
CA TYR A 104 -0.36 9.18 -7.40
C TYR A 104 -1.06 8.07 -8.18
N SER A 105 -1.32 8.33 -9.47
CA SER A 105 -2.05 7.40 -10.33
C SER A 105 -1.30 6.09 -10.51
N ARG A 106 0.02 6.15 -10.74
CA ARG A 106 0.88 4.97 -10.77
C ARG A 106 0.83 4.16 -9.48
N ALA A 107 0.86 4.83 -8.32
CA ALA A 107 0.81 4.15 -7.03
C ALA A 107 -0.53 3.43 -6.83
N LEU A 108 -1.65 4.08 -7.15
CA LEU A 108 -2.97 3.48 -7.05
C LEU A 108 -3.14 2.31 -8.01
N LEU A 109 -2.77 2.47 -9.28
CA LEU A 109 -2.82 1.38 -10.26
C LEU A 109 -1.99 0.17 -9.81
N THR A 110 -0.79 0.41 -9.27
CA THR A 110 0.07 -0.68 -8.77
C THR A 110 -0.55 -1.45 -7.61
N LEU A 111 -1.28 -0.76 -6.72
CA LEU A 111 -1.86 -1.37 -5.51
C LEU A 111 -3.25 -1.95 -5.74
N PHE A 112 -4.03 -1.31 -6.61
CA PHE A 112 -5.48 -1.46 -6.72
C PHE A 112 -5.97 -1.84 -8.13
N VAL A 113 -5.08 -2.34 -8.98
CA VAL A 113 -5.46 -2.99 -10.25
C VAL A 113 -4.71 -4.33 -10.33
N PRO A 114 -5.29 -5.39 -10.91
CA PRO A 114 -4.56 -6.65 -11.09
C PRO A 114 -3.52 -6.51 -12.20
N TRP A 115 -2.29 -6.97 -11.96
CA TRP A 115 -1.22 -6.94 -12.96
C TRP A 115 -0.22 -8.07 -12.81
N ARG A 116 0.54 -8.32 -13.87
CA ARG A 116 1.75 -9.16 -13.92
C ARG A 116 2.89 -8.40 -14.59
N SER A 117 2.58 -7.46 -15.47
CA SER A 117 3.53 -6.56 -16.11
C SER A 117 3.11 -5.10 -15.91
N VAL A 118 4.04 -4.17 -16.15
CA VAL A 118 3.75 -2.73 -16.14
C VAL A 118 2.72 -2.36 -17.24
N HIS A 119 2.70 -3.12 -18.34
CA HIS A 119 1.84 -2.85 -19.49
C HIS A 119 0.37 -3.17 -19.21
N ASP A 120 0.10 -4.01 -18.20
CA ASP A 120 -1.26 -4.29 -17.73
C ASP A 120 -1.86 -3.07 -16.99
N LEU A 121 -1.01 -2.19 -16.47
CA LEU A 121 -1.40 -0.99 -15.74
C LEU A 121 -1.48 0.23 -16.64
N CYS A 122 -0.50 0.39 -17.53
CA CYS A 122 -0.38 1.57 -18.36
C CYS A 122 0.17 1.22 -19.75
N ALA A 123 -0.60 1.51 -20.80
CA ALA A 123 -0.15 1.39 -22.18
C ALA A 123 0.94 2.41 -22.52
N LEU A 124 1.74 2.14 -23.54
CA LEU A 124 2.87 3.01 -23.92
C LEU A 124 2.44 4.40 -24.41
N ASN A 125 1.20 4.53 -24.89
CA ASN A 125 0.64 5.74 -25.47
C ASN A 125 -0.36 6.46 -24.56
N GLN A 126 -0.41 6.12 -23.27
CA GLN A 126 -1.29 6.77 -22.30
C GLN A 126 -0.51 7.20 -21.06
N THR A 127 -1.00 8.23 -20.38
CA THR A 127 -0.48 8.67 -19.08
C THR A 127 -1.02 7.80 -17.95
N TRP A 128 -0.37 7.83 -16.78
CA TRP A 128 -0.85 7.08 -15.62
C TRP A 128 -2.18 7.65 -15.11
N ALA A 129 -2.39 8.96 -15.20
CA ALA A 129 -3.66 9.59 -14.86
C ALA A 129 -4.81 9.09 -15.74
N GLU A 130 -4.64 9.09 -17.07
CA GLU A 130 -5.64 8.55 -17.99
C GLU A 130 -5.94 7.08 -17.72
N ALA A 131 -4.90 6.28 -17.49
CA ALA A 131 -5.04 4.86 -17.16
C ALA A 131 -5.88 4.65 -15.88
N LEU A 132 -5.65 5.49 -14.86
CA LEU A 132 -6.40 5.43 -13.62
C LEU A 132 -7.86 5.81 -13.82
N GLU A 133 -8.17 6.85 -14.59
CA GLU A 133 -9.55 7.23 -14.87
C GLU A 133 -10.34 6.09 -15.54
N VAL A 134 -9.72 5.35 -16.45
CA VAL A 134 -10.33 4.16 -17.09
C VAL A 134 -10.57 3.03 -16.10
N GLN A 135 -9.65 2.81 -15.15
CA GLN A 135 -9.73 1.70 -14.20
C GLN A 135 -10.61 1.99 -12.98
N LYS A 136 -10.77 3.27 -12.59
CA LYS A 136 -11.54 3.68 -11.41
C LYS A 136 -12.94 3.05 -11.30
N PRO A 137 -13.76 2.96 -12.36
CA PRO A 137 -15.10 2.35 -12.27
C PRO A 137 -15.07 0.85 -11.94
N LEU A 138 -13.96 0.18 -12.20
CA LEU A 138 -13.77 -1.24 -11.91
C LEU A 138 -13.25 -1.48 -10.49
N ILE A 139 -12.94 -0.40 -9.75
CA ILE A 139 -12.42 -0.50 -8.40
C ILE A 139 -13.55 -0.86 -7.44
N SER A 140 -13.37 -1.92 -6.65
CA SER A 140 -14.36 -2.34 -5.66
C SER A 140 -14.65 -1.24 -4.63
N PRO A 141 -15.88 -1.15 -4.08
CA PRO A 141 -16.21 -0.17 -3.05
C PRO A 141 -15.34 -0.28 -1.79
N ALA A 142 -14.95 -1.50 -1.40
CA ALA A 142 -14.08 -1.73 -0.26
C ALA A 142 -12.69 -1.13 -0.50
N SER A 143 -12.15 -1.30 -1.70
CA SER A 143 -10.85 -0.75 -2.05
C SER A 143 -10.89 0.76 -2.26
N LEU A 144 -11.97 1.30 -2.82
CA LEU A 144 -12.20 2.75 -2.87
C LEU A 144 -12.18 3.35 -1.47
N LYS A 145 -12.78 2.69 -0.48
CA LYS A 145 -12.72 3.14 0.92
C LYS A 145 -11.29 3.21 1.45
N ILE A 146 -10.44 2.27 1.08
CA ILE A 146 -9.02 2.29 1.47
C ILE A 146 -8.31 3.48 0.80
N ILE A 147 -8.56 3.73 -0.49
CA ILE A 147 -8.01 4.87 -1.23
C ILE A 147 -8.46 6.20 -0.60
N GLU A 148 -9.74 6.33 -0.27
CA GLU A 148 -10.28 7.49 0.45
C GLU A 148 -9.61 7.69 1.81
N ASN A 149 -9.44 6.61 2.59
CA ASN A 149 -8.77 6.69 3.88
C ASN A 149 -7.30 7.12 3.75
N MET A 150 -6.60 6.68 2.70
CA MET A 150 -5.24 7.15 2.41
C MET A 150 -5.21 8.66 2.17
N GLN A 151 -6.17 9.19 1.40
CA GLN A 151 -6.30 10.62 1.14
C GLN A 151 -6.69 11.39 2.41
N LEU A 152 -7.63 10.89 3.20
CA LEU A 152 -8.05 11.50 4.47
C LEU A 152 -6.89 11.62 5.47
N LEU A 153 -5.99 10.63 5.52
CA LEU A 153 -4.79 10.70 6.34
C LEU A 153 -3.86 11.85 5.95
N HIS A 154 -3.81 12.21 4.66
CA HIS A 154 -3.06 13.38 4.20
C HIS A 154 -3.73 14.69 4.62
N GLU A 155 -5.06 14.76 4.55
CA GLU A 155 -5.84 15.92 4.96
C GLU A 155 -5.69 16.19 6.46
N CYS A 156 -5.93 15.18 7.31
CA CYS A 156 -5.75 15.33 8.75
C CYS A 156 -4.32 15.69 9.16
N LYS A 157 -3.32 15.16 8.45
CA LYS A 157 -1.92 15.53 8.69
C LYS A 157 -1.68 17.01 8.34
N HIS A 158 -2.22 17.47 7.22
CA HIS A 158 -2.08 18.86 6.80
C HIS A 158 -2.73 19.81 7.80
N ASP A 159 -3.97 19.54 8.21
CA ASP A 159 -4.72 20.38 9.16
C ASP A 159 -4.01 20.46 10.52
N ARG A 160 -3.50 19.32 11.00
CA ARG A 160 -2.70 19.28 12.23
C ARG A 160 -1.42 20.08 12.10
N ASP A 161 -0.68 19.89 11.01
CA ASP A 161 0.60 20.56 10.81
C ASP A 161 0.39 22.09 10.66
N GLU A 162 -0.70 22.53 10.02
CA GLU A 162 -1.09 23.95 9.92
C GLU A 162 -1.46 24.54 11.29
N HIS A 163 -2.29 23.83 12.06
CA HIS A 163 -2.64 24.25 13.41
C HIS A 163 -1.41 24.41 14.31
N LEU A 164 -0.47 23.46 14.23
CA LEU A 164 0.80 23.54 14.97
C LEU A 164 1.64 24.74 14.55
N ARG A 165 1.68 25.07 13.25
CA ARG A 165 2.39 26.27 12.76
C ARG A 165 1.76 27.54 13.32
N GLN A 166 0.44 27.64 13.31
CA GLN A 166 -0.26 28.81 13.84
C GLN A 166 0.05 29.02 15.33
N VAL A 167 -0.04 27.96 16.15
CA VAL A 167 0.28 28.02 17.58
C VAL A 167 1.73 28.45 17.83
N LEU A 168 2.68 27.99 17.00
CA LEU A 168 4.08 28.41 17.12
C LEU A 168 4.30 29.88 16.76
N VAL A 169 3.58 30.40 15.76
CA VAL A 169 3.65 31.82 15.38
C VAL A 169 3.06 32.71 16.49
N GLU A 170 1.91 32.33 17.05
CA GLU A 170 1.25 33.05 18.15
C GLU A 170 2.14 33.09 19.41
N ALA A 171 2.80 31.98 19.76
CA ALA A 171 3.74 31.92 20.88
C ALA A 171 5.02 32.76 20.66
N GLN A 172 5.40 33.02 19.40
CA GLN A 172 6.52 33.90 19.06
C GLN A 172 6.14 35.38 19.10
N SER A 173 4.90 35.73 18.73
CA SER A 173 4.40 37.11 18.86
C SER A 173 4.24 37.54 20.32
N ASP A 174 3.82 36.65 21.21
CA ASP A 174 3.65 36.95 22.63
C ASP A 174 4.99 37.13 23.40
N ASN A 175 6.12 36.72 22.81
CA ASN A 175 7.47 36.95 23.35
C ASN A 175 8.09 38.30 22.92
N SER A 176 7.34 39.17 22.22
CA SER A 176 7.71 40.58 22.02
C SER A 176 7.44 41.37 23.30
N ILE A 177 8.40 41.38 24.23
CA ILE A 177 8.36 42.23 25.43
C ILE A 177 8.28 43.71 25.00
N ASP A 178 7.23 44.41 25.43
CA ASP A 178 7.08 45.86 25.31
C ASP A 178 8.29 46.58 25.94
N PRO A 179 9.01 47.47 25.24
CA PRO A 179 10.19 48.16 25.78
C PRO A 179 9.81 49.34 26.70
N VAL A 180 8.77 49.20 27.53
CA VAL A 180 8.26 50.29 28.37
C VAL A 180 8.29 49.88 29.84
N LEU A 181 9.47 49.61 30.39
CA LEU A 181 9.75 49.72 31.83
C LEU A 181 11.27 49.90 32.05
N ILE A 182 11.86 50.95 31.49
CA ILE A 182 13.06 51.55 32.10
C ILE A 182 12.53 52.69 32.97
N PRO A 183 12.59 52.59 34.30
CA PRO A 183 12.27 53.72 35.16
C PRO A 183 13.20 54.89 34.80
N ASN A 184 12.63 55.98 34.28
CA ASN A 184 13.32 57.26 34.24
C ASN A 184 13.53 57.67 35.70
N TYR A 185 14.74 57.39 36.21
CA TYR A 185 15.24 58.10 37.36
C TYR A 185 15.38 59.56 36.93
N TYR A 186 14.37 60.36 37.28
CA TYR A 186 14.53 61.79 37.40
C TYR A 186 15.59 62.01 38.47
N GLU A 187 16.78 62.45 38.07
CA GLU A 187 17.67 63.19 38.95
C GLU A 187 17.03 64.57 39.16
N GLU A 188 16.17 64.67 40.18
CA GLU A 188 15.88 65.95 40.82
C GLU A 188 16.95 66.22 41.90
N ASP A 189 17.42 67.46 41.87
CA ASP A 189 18.04 68.26 42.93
C ASP A 189 19.58 68.32 43.11
N GLN A 190 20.06 69.50 42.69
CA GLN A 190 21.01 70.45 43.31
C GLN A 190 22.51 70.36 42.97
#